data_AF-A0AAY4DC96-F1
#
_entry.id   AF-A0AAY4DC96-F1
#
_cell.length_a   1.000
_cell.length_b   1.000
_cell.length_c   1.000
_cell.angle_alpha   90.00
_cell.angle_beta   90.00
_cell.angle_gamma   90.00
#
_symmetry.space_group_name_H-M   'P 1'
#
loop_
_entity.id
_entity.type
_entity.pdbx_description
1 polymer ?
#
loop_
_entity_poly.entity_id
_entity_poly.type
_entity_poly.pdbx_seq_one_letter_code
_entity_poly.pdbx_strand_id
1 'polypeptide(L)'
;EMSGDLSQILPPQALAQLAREWLREDVPNFDLAVADTHVVCGFSTKIEVECRNEAEAKEAAKAGADVIMLDNFKPEELYRVAQFLKLEFPSVLIEASGGVTTETLTQYFSANVDIISLGCLTQGCPIADFSLKEKKLQIYMALCEKVIAPLVKK
;
A
#
# COMPACT_ATOMS: atom_id res chain seq x y z
N GLU A 1 -12.85 -30.95 26.18
CA GLU A 1 -11.72 -30.23 26.81
C GLU A 1 -11.46 -28.95 26.02
N MET A 2 -11.14 -27.86 26.72
CA MET A 2 -11.20 -26.49 26.23
C MET A 2 -10.12 -26.18 25.18
N SER A 3 -10.48 -26.28 23.91
CA SER A 3 -9.80 -25.56 22.81
C SER A 3 -10.33 -24.11 22.79
N GLY A 4 -9.98 -23.32 23.81
CA GLY A 4 -10.29 -21.89 23.84
C GLY A 4 -9.38 -21.14 22.87
N ASP A 5 -9.97 -20.29 22.03
CA ASP A 5 -9.26 -19.41 21.11
C ASP A 5 -8.25 -18.53 21.87
N LEU A 6 -6.97 -18.87 21.76
CA LEU A 6 -5.87 -18.21 22.47
C LEU A 6 -5.75 -16.73 22.12
N SER A 7 -6.32 -16.31 20.98
CA SER A 7 -6.35 -14.91 20.54
C SER A 7 -7.15 -13.99 21.48
N GLN A 8 -8.06 -14.55 22.29
CA GLN A 8 -8.88 -13.79 23.24
C GLN A 8 -8.32 -13.78 24.67
N ILE A 9 -7.31 -14.60 24.97
CA ILE A 9 -6.80 -14.82 26.32
C ILE A 9 -5.45 -14.13 26.52
N LEU A 10 -4.65 -14.00 25.46
CA LEU A 10 -3.29 -13.48 25.53
C LEU A 10 -3.18 -12.07 24.93
N PRO A 11 -2.42 -11.16 25.55
CA PRO A 11 -2.13 -9.86 24.96
C PRO A 11 -1.41 -10.05 23.62
N PRO A 12 -1.63 -9.18 22.61
CA PRO A 12 -1.09 -9.35 21.25
C PRO A 12 0.43 -9.59 21.20
N GLN A 13 1.17 -9.00 22.15
CA GLN A 13 2.62 -9.17 22.29
C GLN A 13 3.01 -10.59 22.71
N ALA A 14 2.25 -11.21 23.61
CA ALA A 14 2.48 -12.59 24.05
C ALA A 14 2.13 -13.61 22.96
N LEU A 15 1.06 -13.34 22.20
CA LEU A 15 0.70 -14.17 21.05
C LEU A 15 1.78 -14.08 19.95
N ALA A 16 2.27 -12.87 19.65
CA ALA A 16 3.35 -12.67 18.69
C ALA A 16 4.70 -13.25 19.17
N GLN A 17 4.91 -13.35 20.48
CA GLN A 17 6.09 -13.99 21.05
C GLN A 17 6.00 -15.51 20.94
N LEU A 18 4.85 -16.11 21.30
CA LEU A 18 4.61 -17.54 21.17
C LEU A 18 4.69 -18.00 19.71
N ALA A 19 4.10 -17.25 18.79
CA ALA A 19 4.22 -17.53 17.36
C ALA A 19 5.70 -17.51 16.92
N ARG A 20 6.50 -16.54 17.39
CA ARG A 20 7.94 -16.46 17.07
C ARG A 20 8.76 -17.58 17.70
N GLU A 21 8.43 -17.99 18.92
CA GLU A 21 9.12 -19.08 19.62
C GLU A 21 8.80 -20.43 18.98
N TRP A 22 7.54 -20.69 18.64
CA TRP A 22 7.13 -21.86 17.85
C TRP A 22 7.81 -21.89 16.48
N LEU A 23 7.80 -20.78 15.75
CA LEU A 23 8.45 -20.68 14.44
C LEU A 23 9.98 -20.88 14.51
N ARG A 24 10.64 -20.57 15.64
CA ARG A 24 12.08 -20.85 15.80
C ARG A 24 12.37 -22.32 16.12
N GLU A 25 11.47 -22.99 16.82
CA GLU A 25 11.68 -24.38 17.25
C GLU A 25 11.51 -25.35 16.07
N ASP A 26 10.48 -25.14 15.25
CA ASP A 26 10.19 -25.98 14.09
C ASP A 26 10.98 -25.57 12.83
N VAL A 27 11.40 -24.30 12.72
CA VAL A 27 12.14 -23.75 11.57
C VAL A 27 13.32 -22.88 12.03
N PRO A 28 14.45 -23.49 12.46
CA PRO A 28 15.55 -22.76 13.13
C PRO A 28 16.30 -21.77 12.23
N ASN A 29 16.09 -21.83 10.91
CA ASN A 29 16.57 -20.87 9.91
C ASN A 29 15.39 -20.14 9.26
N PHE A 30 14.51 -19.52 10.05
CA PHE A 30 13.32 -18.80 9.58
C PHE A 30 13.68 -17.58 8.71
N ASP A 31 14.09 -17.84 7.47
CA ASP A 31 13.84 -16.99 6.32
C ASP A 31 12.37 -17.18 5.96
N LEU A 32 11.60 -16.09 5.85
CA LEU A 32 10.20 -16.14 5.40
C LEU A 32 10.14 -16.67 3.97
N ALA A 33 10.17 -17.99 3.80
CA ALA A 33 9.79 -18.60 2.56
C ALA A 33 8.31 -18.26 2.33
N VAL A 34 8.00 -17.73 1.15
CA VAL A 34 6.64 -17.35 0.75
C VAL A 34 5.63 -18.47 1.02
N ALA A 35 6.06 -19.73 0.90
CA ALA A 35 5.27 -20.92 1.17
C ALA A 35 4.73 -21.00 2.62
N ASP A 36 5.54 -20.66 3.63
CA ASP A 36 5.11 -20.75 5.03
C ASP A 36 4.14 -19.62 5.41
N THR A 37 4.28 -18.48 4.74
CA THR A 37 3.41 -17.32 4.95
C THR A 37 1.97 -17.61 4.49
N HIS A 38 1.78 -18.40 3.43
CA HIS A 38 0.46 -18.85 2.98
C HIS A 38 -0.28 -19.69 4.04
N VAL A 39 0.45 -20.47 4.85
CA VAL A 39 -0.12 -21.28 5.94
C VAL A 39 -0.71 -20.38 7.03
N VAL A 40 -0.06 -19.25 7.32
CA VAL A 40 -0.47 -18.31 8.37
C VAL A 40 -1.59 -17.37 7.91
N CYS A 41 -1.47 -16.81 6.71
CA CYS A 41 -2.35 -15.74 6.24
C CYS A 41 -3.67 -16.24 5.62
N GLY A 42 -3.75 -17.53 5.27
CA GLY A 42 -4.89 -18.14 4.60
C GLY A 42 -5.01 -17.74 3.13
N PHE A 43 -5.85 -18.47 2.38
CA PHE A 43 -5.92 -18.41 0.91
C PHE A 43 -6.40 -17.06 0.32
N SER A 44 -7.05 -16.21 1.12
CA SER A 44 -7.61 -14.93 0.65
C SER A 44 -6.63 -13.77 0.69
N THR A 45 -5.48 -13.95 1.34
CA THR A 45 -4.48 -12.90 1.54
C THR A 45 -3.38 -13.05 0.50
N LYS A 46 -3.08 -11.97 -0.22
CA LYS A 46 -1.97 -11.96 -1.18
C LYS A 46 -0.64 -11.73 -0.49
N ILE A 47 0.39 -12.37 -0.99
CA ILE A 47 1.76 -12.19 -0.50
C ILE A 47 2.59 -11.45 -1.54
N GLU A 48 3.16 -10.33 -1.11
CA GLU A 48 4.07 -9.50 -1.89
C GLU A 48 5.49 -9.65 -1.40
N VAL A 49 6.45 -9.74 -2.33
CA VAL A 49 7.88 -9.81 -2.02
C VAL A 49 8.63 -8.71 -2.76
N GLU A 50 9.38 -7.90 -2.01
CA GLU A 50 10.32 -6.92 -2.54
C GLU A 50 11.59 -7.64 -3.03
N CYS A 51 12.01 -7.34 -4.25
CA CYS A 51 13.19 -7.92 -4.88
C CYS A 51 14.06 -6.81 -5.47
N ARG A 52 15.37 -6.93 -5.29
CA ARG A 52 16.36 -5.94 -5.76
C ARG A 52 17.13 -6.40 -7.00
N ASN A 53 16.96 -7.65 -7.41
CA ASN A 53 17.58 -8.22 -8.58
C ASN A 53 16.74 -9.35 -9.20
N GLU A 54 17.07 -9.70 -10.44
CA GLU A 54 16.37 -10.74 -11.21
C GLU A 54 16.40 -12.12 -10.52
N ALA A 55 17.44 -12.46 -9.76
CA ALA A 55 17.55 -13.77 -9.11
C ALA A 55 16.57 -13.90 -7.95
N GLU A 56 16.50 -12.89 -7.07
CA GLU A 56 15.53 -12.82 -5.97
C GLU A 56 14.10 -12.88 -6.49
N ALA A 57 13.79 -12.14 -7.56
CA ALA A 57 12.47 -12.15 -8.17
C ALA A 57 12.05 -13.55 -8.65
N LYS A 58 12.98 -14.32 -9.24
CA LYS A 58 12.72 -15.71 -9.65
C LYS A 58 12.51 -16.63 -8.46
N GLU A 59 13.28 -16.45 -7.39
CA GLU A 59 13.13 -17.25 -6.17
C GLU A 59 11.78 -16.96 -5.51
N ALA A 60 11.38 -15.70 -5.41
CA ALA A 60 10.08 -15.28 -4.88
C ALA A 60 8.92 -15.85 -5.73
N ALA A 61 9.03 -15.78 -7.06
CA ALA A 61 8.04 -16.36 -7.97
C ALA A 61 7.90 -17.88 -7.76
N LYS A 62 9.03 -18.60 -7.68
CA LYS A 62 9.07 -20.05 -7.44
C LYS A 62 8.52 -20.44 -6.07
N ALA A 63 8.72 -19.58 -5.07
CA ALA A 63 8.20 -19.78 -3.72
C ALA A 63 6.68 -19.53 -3.62
N GLY A 64 6.04 -19.00 -4.67
CA GLY A 64 4.59 -18.83 -4.76
C GLY A 64 4.10 -17.43 -4.36
N ALA A 65 4.88 -16.39 -4.61
CA ALA A 65 4.45 -15.01 -4.36
C ALA A 65 3.30 -14.63 -5.29
N ASP A 66 2.31 -13.90 -4.77
CA ASP A 66 1.22 -13.35 -5.58
C ASP A 66 1.69 -12.10 -6.34
N VAL A 67 2.52 -11.28 -5.68
CA VAL A 67 3.02 -10.01 -6.19
C VAL A 67 4.53 -9.97 -6.02
N ILE A 68 5.23 -9.53 -7.06
CA ILE A 68 6.67 -9.28 -7.03
C ILE A 68 6.89 -7.79 -7.23
N MET A 69 7.44 -7.14 -6.22
CA MET A 69 7.83 -5.74 -6.30
C MET A 69 9.30 -5.64 -6.70
N LEU A 70 9.54 -5.07 -7.88
CA LEU A 70 10.87 -4.80 -8.41
C LEU A 70 11.31 -3.40 -7.93
N ASP A 71 12.12 -3.36 -6.87
CA ASP A 71 12.55 -2.11 -6.24
C ASP A 71 13.78 -1.49 -6.92
N ASN A 72 13.67 -0.21 -7.26
CA ASN A 72 14.73 0.62 -7.84
C ASN A 72 15.31 0.10 -9.17
N PHE A 73 14.52 -0.66 -9.93
CA PHE A 73 14.90 -1.11 -11.27
C PHE A 73 14.91 0.06 -12.27
N LYS A 74 15.88 0.03 -13.19
CA LYS A 74 15.84 0.90 -14.37
C LYS A 74 14.77 0.42 -15.35
N PRO A 75 14.11 1.31 -16.11
CA PRO A 75 13.07 0.93 -17.08
C PRO A 75 13.41 -0.26 -17.98
N GLU A 76 14.59 -0.25 -18.61
CA GLU A 76 15.00 -1.31 -19.54
C GLU A 76 15.15 -2.67 -18.85
N GLU A 77 15.68 -2.68 -17.64
CA GLU A 77 15.87 -3.89 -16.83
C GLU A 77 14.52 -4.40 -16.31
N LEU A 78 13.69 -3.50 -15.80
CA LEU A 78 12.33 -3.78 -15.36
C LEU A 78 11.54 -4.49 -16.45
N TYR A 79 11.58 -4.00 -17.70
CA TYR A 79 10.84 -4.60 -18.80
C TYR A 79 11.27 -6.02 -19.11
N ARG A 80 12.59 -6.25 -19.13
CA ARG A 80 13.17 -7.58 -19.36
C ARG A 80 12.77 -8.55 -18.26
N VAL A 81 12.92 -8.15 -17.00
CA VAL A 81 12.61 -9.01 -15.85
C VAL A 81 11.10 -9.26 -15.76
N ALA A 82 10.27 -8.23 -15.95
CA ALA A 82 8.82 -8.37 -15.93
C ALA A 82 8.32 -9.30 -17.04
N GLN A 83 8.86 -9.17 -18.26
CA GLN A 83 8.52 -10.08 -19.36
C GLN A 83 8.91 -11.53 -19.04
N PHE A 84 10.12 -11.74 -18.51
CA PHE A 84 10.59 -13.07 -18.11
C PHE A 84 9.66 -13.70 -17.05
N LEU A 85 9.34 -12.94 -16.01
CA LEU A 85 8.48 -13.40 -14.92
C LEU A 85 7.06 -13.72 -15.40
N LYS A 86 6.46 -12.89 -16.26
CA LYS A 86 5.13 -13.17 -16.83
C LYS A 86 5.12 -14.40 -17.74
N LEU A 87 6.21 -14.70 -18.43
CA LEU A 87 6.31 -15.88 -19.30
C LEU A 87 6.40 -17.17 -18.47
N GLU A 88 7.17 -17.18 -17.38
CA GLU A 88 7.34 -18.36 -16.53
C GLU A 88 6.19 -18.51 -15.51
N PHE A 89 5.69 -17.38 -14.98
CA PHE A 89 4.69 -17.31 -13.91
C PHE A 89 3.57 -16.31 -14.29
N PRO A 90 2.64 -16.69 -15.19
CA PRO A 90 1.64 -15.77 -15.75
C PRO A 90 0.62 -15.23 -14.73
N SER A 91 0.46 -15.91 -13.58
CA SER A 91 -0.47 -15.51 -12.52
C SER A 91 0.11 -14.46 -11.55
N VAL A 92 1.42 -14.24 -11.57
CA VAL A 92 2.10 -13.30 -10.67
C VAL A 92 1.85 -11.87 -11.13
N LEU A 93 1.51 -11.00 -10.19
CA LEU A 93 1.42 -9.55 -10.42
C LEU A 93 2.80 -8.93 -10.25
N ILE A 94 3.11 -7.95 -11.10
CA ILE A 94 4.40 -7.27 -11.08
C ILE A 94 4.18 -5.81 -10.72
N GLU A 95 4.86 -5.41 -9.65
CA GLU A 95 4.91 -4.04 -9.18
C GLU A 95 6.27 -3.41 -9.50
N ALA A 96 6.26 -2.19 -10.02
CA ALA A 96 7.45 -1.36 -10.14
C ALA A 96 7.44 -0.29 -9.03
N SER A 97 8.54 -0.22 -8.27
CA SER A 97 8.70 0.72 -7.16
C SER A 97 10.11 1.31 -7.11
N GLY A 98 10.28 2.35 -6.31
CA GLY A 98 11.57 3.01 -6.07
C GLY A 98 11.90 4.09 -7.11
N GLY A 99 12.09 5.33 -6.64
CA GLY A 99 12.58 6.45 -7.47
C GLY A 99 11.63 6.94 -8.58
N VAL A 100 10.40 6.44 -8.66
CA VAL A 100 9.40 6.85 -9.66
C VAL A 100 8.80 8.20 -9.28
N THR A 101 8.81 9.16 -10.21
CA THR A 101 8.20 10.49 -10.06
C THR A 101 7.13 10.71 -11.11
N THR A 102 6.35 11.80 -11.01
CA THR A 102 5.34 12.16 -12.01
C THR A 102 5.92 12.38 -13.40
N GLU A 103 7.19 12.78 -13.50
CA GLU A 103 7.90 13.01 -14.75
C GLU A 103 8.45 11.71 -15.36
N THR A 104 8.91 10.78 -14.52
CA THR A 104 9.50 9.50 -14.96
C THR A 104 8.47 8.38 -15.09
N LEU A 105 7.27 8.53 -14.53
CA LEU A 105 6.21 7.52 -14.49
C LEU A 105 5.94 6.85 -15.85
N THR A 106 5.88 7.63 -16.93
CA THR A 106 5.61 7.12 -18.28
C THR A 106 6.68 6.14 -18.77
N GLN A 107 7.90 6.22 -18.24
CA GLN A 107 9.00 5.31 -18.55
C GLN A 107 8.88 3.97 -17.82
N TYR A 108 7.89 3.77 -16.97
CA TYR A 108 7.65 2.51 -16.27
C TYR A 108 6.41 1.78 -16.81
N PHE A 109 5.71 2.36 -17.80
CA PHE A 109 4.56 1.74 -18.44
C PHE A 109 4.97 0.57 -19.34
N SER A 110 4.52 -0.63 -18.98
CA SER A 110 4.75 -1.85 -19.73
C SER A 110 3.53 -2.75 -19.66
N ALA A 111 3.28 -3.53 -20.71
CA ALA A 111 2.21 -4.52 -20.72
C ALA A 111 2.40 -5.65 -19.70
N ASN A 112 3.62 -5.80 -19.15
CA ASN A 112 3.96 -6.83 -18.17
C ASN A 112 4.06 -6.29 -16.74
N VAL A 113 3.84 -4.98 -16.52
CA VAL A 113 3.84 -4.34 -15.20
C VAL A 113 2.39 -4.00 -14.86
N ASP A 114 1.88 -4.55 -13.77
CA ASP A 114 0.47 -4.42 -13.38
C ASP A 114 0.26 -3.24 -12.43
N ILE A 115 1.27 -2.95 -11.59
CA ILE A 115 1.20 -1.96 -10.50
C ILE A 115 2.44 -1.05 -10.58
N ILE A 116 2.24 0.24 -10.33
CA ILE A 116 3.33 1.19 -10.14
C ILE A 116 3.05 1.97 -8.86
N SER A 117 3.95 1.85 -7.89
CA SER A 117 3.86 2.61 -6.63
C SER A 117 4.78 3.83 -6.69
N LEU A 118 4.25 4.94 -6.16
CA LEU A 118 4.94 6.23 -6.16
C LEU A 118 5.00 6.75 -4.73
N GLY A 119 6.18 6.69 -4.11
CA GLY A 119 6.40 7.26 -2.78
C GLY A 119 6.12 8.76 -2.71
N CYS A 120 6.26 9.48 -3.82
CA CYS A 120 6.01 10.93 -3.89
C CYS A 120 4.54 11.33 -3.63
N LEU A 121 3.60 10.38 -3.70
CA LEU A 121 2.20 10.63 -3.41
C LEU A 121 1.94 10.88 -1.93
N THR A 122 2.74 10.27 -1.05
CA THR A 122 2.62 10.41 0.40
C THR A 122 3.78 11.21 1.01
N GLN A 123 4.95 11.17 0.38
CA GLN A 123 6.12 11.93 0.79
C GLN A 123 6.39 13.08 -0.18
N GLY A 124 6.29 14.33 0.29
CA GLY A 124 6.58 15.51 -0.55
C GLY A 124 5.43 15.96 -1.45
N CYS A 125 4.21 15.46 -1.22
CA CYS A 125 3.02 15.92 -1.91
C CYS A 125 2.65 17.37 -1.50
N PRO A 126 2.32 18.26 -2.45
CA PRO A 126 1.92 19.63 -2.14
C PRO A 126 0.62 19.68 -1.32
N ILE A 127 0.54 20.62 -0.40
CA ILE A 127 -0.63 20.82 0.45
C ILE A 127 -1.71 21.55 -0.34
N ALA A 128 -2.93 21.02 -0.33
CA ALA A 128 -4.08 21.72 -0.88
C ALA A 128 -4.47 22.90 0.04
N ASP A 129 -4.51 24.11 -0.52
CA ASP A 129 -4.95 25.32 0.19
C ASP A 129 -6.48 25.45 0.12
N PHE A 130 -7.13 25.37 1.29
CA PHE A 130 -8.57 25.49 1.42
C PHE A 130 -8.93 26.78 2.14
N SER A 131 -9.85 27.57 1.56
CA SER A 131 -10.43 28.74 2.22
C SER A 131 -11.95 28.68 2.18
N LEU A 132 -12.59 29.02 3.31
CA LEU A 132 -14.03 29.19 3.41
C LEU A 132 -14.35 30.68 3.25
N LYS A 133 -15.04 31.03 2.16
CA LYS A 133 -15.56 32.39 1.97
C LYS A 133 -17.04 32.42 2.32
N GLU A 134 -17.35 32.96 3.49
CA GLU A 134 -18.73 33.26 3.85
C GLU A 134 -19.23 34.45 3.02
N LYS A 135 -20.27 34.23 2.20
CA LYS A 135 -21.06 35.35 1.67
C LYS A 135 -21.90 35.90 2.82
N LYS A 136 -21.58 37.12 3.29
CA LYS A 136 -22.49 37.87 4.17
C LYS A 136 -23.88 37.88 3.55
N LEU A 137 -24.87 37.35 4.27
CA LEU A 137 -26.28 37.45 3.87
C LEU A 137 -26.63 38.95 3.79
N GLN A 138 -26.72 39.50 2.58
CA GLN A 138 -27.16 40.89 2.35
C GLN A 138 -28.58 41.17 2.91
N ILE A 139 -29.33 40.12 3.23
CA ILE A 139 -30.64 40.19 3.87
C ILE A 139 -30.55 40.95 5.21
N TYR A 140 -29.53 40.74 6.04
CA TYR A 140 -29.47 41.35 7.37
C TYR A 140 -29.26 42.87 7.31
N MET A 141 -28.41 43.34 6.39
CA MET A 141 -28.21 44.78 6.16
C MET A 141 -29.45 45.44 5.53
N ALA A 142 -30.07 44.76 4.56
CA ALA A 142 -31.30 45.24 3.93
C ALA A 142 -32.48 45.29 4.93
N LEU A 143 -32.60 44.34 5.86
CA LEU A 143 -33.61 44.36 6.92
C LEU A 143 -33.38 45.51 7.90
N CYS A 144 -32.14 45.73 8.33
CA CYS A 144 -31.80 46.82 9.24
C CYS A 144 -32.11 48.20 8.65
N GLU A 145 -31.76 48.44 7.38
CA GLU A 145 -32.04 49.73 6.72
C GLU A 145 -33.51 49.94 6.40
N LYS A 146 -34.21 48.92 5.87
CA LYS A 146 -35.57 49.11 5.36
C LYS A 146 -36.65 48.91 6.42
N VAL A 147 -36.40 48.10 7.47
CA VAL A 147 -37.41 47.76 8.48
C VAL A 147 -37.09 48.38 9.83
N ILE A 148 -35.85 48.31 10.30
CA ILE A 148 -35.50 48.75 11.66
C ILE A 148 -35.24 50.27 11.73
N ALA A 149 -34.50 50.85 10.79
CA ALA A 149 -34.16 52.27 10.81
C ALA A 149 -35.37 53.24 10.84
N PRO A 150 -36.51 52.96 10.16
CA PRO A 150 -37.72 53.77 10.27
C PRO A 150 -38.44 53.64 11.63
N LEU A 151 -38.28 52.50 12.32
CA LEU A 151 -38.95 52.22 13.60
C LEU A 151 -38.24 52.89 14.80
N VAL A 152 -36.94 53.16 14.70
CA VAL A 152 -36.13 53.79 15.76
C VAL A 152 -36.13 55.33 15.68
N LYS A 153 -36.59 55.92 14.56
CA LYS A 153 -36.67 57.39 14.37
C LYS A 153 -38.03 58.01 14.73
N LYS A 154 -38.91 57.27 15.41
CA LYS A 154 -40.14 57.78 16.02
C LYS A 154 -39.96 57.93 17.52
#